data_AF-A0A7S3FLD8-F1
#
_entry.id   AF-A0A7S3FLD8-F1
#
_cell.length_a   1.000
_cell.length_b   1.000
_cell.length_c   1.000
_cell.angle_alpha   90.00
_cell.angle_beta   90.00
_cell.angle_gamma   90.00
#
_symmetry.space_group_name_H-M   'P 1'
#
loop_
_entity.id
_entity.type
_entity.pdbx_description
1 polymer ?
#
loop_
_entity_poly.entity_id
_entity_poly.type
_entity_poly.pdbx_seq_one_letter_code
_entity_poly.pdbx_strand_id
1 'polypeptide(L)'
;IYTFVISGFIYPVVVAWTWGGGWTNTFNQETEGQSSFVDFAGSGIVHMTGGIAALCGAAIVGPRKGRFDDNKAPIAIPAHNTTFQVLGTLILWVGWYGFNPGSTLGIAGYGLGMARCIVTTTLSAATG
;
A
#
# COMPACT_ATOMS: atom_id res chain seq x y z
N ILE A 1 -15.77 -14.57 0.61
CA ILE A 1 -16.34 -13.79 -0.53
C ILE A 1 -15.53 -12.51 -0.77
N TYR A 2 -15.46 -11.57 0.18
CA TYR A 2 -14.66 -10.33 0.03
C TYR A 2 -13.24 -10.57 -0.51
N THR A 3 -12.43 -11.39 0.18
CA THR A 3 -11.04 -11.67 -0.22
C THR A 3 -10.95 -12.25 -1.63
N PHE A 4 -11.87 -13.13 -1.99
CA PHE A 4 -11.92 -13.72 -3.33
C PHE A 4 -12.20 -12.65 -4.40
N VAL A 5 -13.12 -11.72 -4.15
CA VAL A 5 -13.46 -10.64 -5.10
C VAL A 5 -12.31 -9.65 -5.24
N ILE A 6 -11.74 -9.19 -4.13
CA ILE A 6 -10.66 -8.20 -4.20
C ILE A 6 -9.39 -8.80 -4.82
N SER A 7 -9.00 -10.02 -4.44
CA SER A 7 -7.80 -10.68 -4.97
C SER A 7 -7.99 -11.27 -6.37
N GLY A 8 -9.19 -11.74 -6.70
CA GLY A 8 -9.48 -12.41 -7.98
C GLY A 8 -9.99 -11.49 -9.08
N PHE A 9 -10.45 -10.27 -8.75
CA PHE A 9 -11.00 -9.34 -9.74
C PHE A 9 -10.48 -7.92 -9.57
N ILE A 10 -10.72 -7.27 -8.42
CA ILE A 10 -10.42 -5.83 -8.26
C ILE A 10 -8.92 -5.55 -8.41
N TYR A 11 -8.09 -6.22 -7.62
CA TYR A 11 -6.64 -6.01 -7.63
C TYR A 11 -5.99 -6.38 -8.98
N PRO A 12 -6.30 -7.54 -9.61
CA PRO A 12 -5.81 -7.84 -10.96
C PRO A 12 -6.16 -6.79 -12.02
N VAL A 13 -7.36 -6.20 -11.98
CA VAL A 13 -7.76 -5.13 -12.90
C VAL A 13 -6.90 -3.87 -12.69
N VAL A 14 -6.69 -3.47 -11.42
CA VAL A 14 -5.82 -2.32 -11.10
C VAL A 14 -4.38 -2.57 -11.56
N VAL A 15 -3.85 -3.78 -11.35
CA VAL A 15 -2.52 -4.18 -11.85
C VAL A 15 -2.47 -4.11 -13.38
N ALA A 16 -3.48 -4.65 -14.08
CA ALA A 16 -3.53 -4.64 -15.55
C ALA A 16 -3.52 -3.21 -16.13
N TRP A 17 -4.19 -2.28 -15.47
CA TRP A 17 -4.20 -0.87 -15.87
C TRP A 17 -2.86 -0.17 -15.70
N THR A 18 -2.06 -0.61 -14.73
CA THR A 18 -0.85 0.06 -14.26
C THR A 18 0.41 -0.72 -14.64
N TRP A 19 0.94 -1.57 -13.73
CA TRP A 19 2.11 -2.42 -13.98
C TRP A 19 1.95 -3.36 -15.18
N GLY A 20 0.72 -3.69 -15.57
CA GLY A 20 0.41 -4.56 -16.70
C GLY A 20 0.49 -3.90 -18.08
N GLY A 21 0.92 -2.64 -18.18
CA GLY A 21 1.05 -1.98 -19.49
C GLY A 21 -0.21 -1.26 -19.97
N GLY A 22 -1.23 -1.15 -19.12
CA GLY A 22 -2.55 -0.65 -19.50
C GLY A 22 -2.63 0.86 -19.73
N TRP A 23 -3.87 1.36 -19.73
CA TRP A 23 -4.19 2.74 -20.14
C TRP A 23 -3.46 3.82 -19.33
N THR A 24 -2.97 3.57 -18.11
CA THR A 24 -2.22 4.60 -17.38
C THR A 24 -0.90 4.95 -18.05
N ASN A 25 -0.41 4.09 -18.94
CA ASN A 25 0.81 4.33 -19.71
C ASN A 25 0.61 5.26 -20.90
N THR A 26 -0.64 5.60 -21.26
CA THR A 26 -0.92 6.47 -22.42
C THR A 26 -0.88 7.96 -22.10
N PHE A 27 -0.65 8.35 -20.83
CA PHE A 27 -0.75 9.75 -20.39
C PHE A 27 0.50 10.60 -20.63
N ASN A 28 1.62 10.04 -21.09
CA ASN A 28 2.78 10.80 -21.56
C ASN A 28 3.31 10.17 -22.84
N GLN A 29 3.26 10.93 -23.93
CA GLN A 29 3.76 10.53 -25.26
C GLN A 29 5.11 11.20 -25.60
N GLU A 30 5.66 12.02 -24.71
CA GLU A 30 6.90 12.77 -25.00
C GLU A 30 8.16 11.87 -24.99
N THR A 31 8.07 10.68 -24.39
CA THR A 31 9.12 9.66 -24.43
C THR A 31 8.48 8.30 -24.71
N GLU A 32 8.77 7.69 -25.86
CA GLU A 32 8.32 6.33 -26.16
C GLU A 32 8.68 5.38 -25.00
N GLY A 33 7.68 4.71 -24.42
CA GLY A 33 7.86 3.70 -23.37
C GLY A 33 7.81 4.20 -21.93
N GLN A 34 7.46 5.47 -21.64
CA GLN A 34 7.28 5.95 -20.27
C GLN A 34 5.82 6.31 -19.94
N SER A 35 5.28 5.61 -18.94
CA SER A 35 4.02 5.97 -18.29
C SER A 35 4.16 7.25 -17.48
N SER A 36 3.19 8.17 -17.55
CA SER A 36 3.11 9.27 -16.56
C SER A 36 2.82 8.74 -15.14
N PHE A 37 2.21 7.56 -15.05
CA PHE A 37 1.89 6.94 -13.78
C PHE A 37 3.08 6.10 -13.32
N VAL A 38 3.77 6.58 -12.28
CA VAL A 38 4.87 5.87 -11.65
C VAL A 38 4.45 5.42 -10.26
N ASP A 39 4.39 4.11 -10.09
CA ASP A 39 4.22 3.48 -8.78
C ASP A 39 5.27 2.39 -8.62
N PHE A 40 6.33 2.69 -7.87
CA PHE A 40 7.52 1.84 -7.83
C PHE A 40 7.26 0.50 -7.11
N ALA A 41 6.59 0.53 -5.97
CA ALA A 41 6.35 -0.65 -5.13
C ALA A 41 4.87 -0.85 -4.75
N GLY A 42 3.95 0.00 -5.23
CA GLY A 42 2.51 -0.21 -5.04
C GLY A 42 1.87 0.70 -4.00
N SER A 43 2.33 1.95 -3.85
CA SER A 43 1.67 2.94 -2.99
C SER A 43 0.22 3.17 -3.42
N GLY A 44 -0.02 3.31 -4.72
CA GLY A 44 -1.37 3.36 -5.29
C GLY A 44 -1.93 1.95 -5.50
N ILE A 45 -1.17 1.10 -6.17
CA ILE A 45 -1.66 -0.19 -6.67
C ILE A 45 -2.02 -1.14 -5.53
N VAL A 46 -1.24 -1.19 -4.46
CA VAL A 46 -1.47 -2.07 -3.29
C VAL A 46 -2.13 -1.30 -2.16
N HIS A 47 -1.50 -0.23 -1.67
CA HIS A 47 -1.91 0.43 -0.43
C HIS A 47 -3.16 1.29 -0.59
N MET A 48 -3.25 2.12 -1.64
CA MET A 48 -4.45 2.91 -1.90
C MET A 48 -5.63 2.01 -2.28
N THR A 49 -5.44 0.98 -3.12
CA THR A 49 -6.50 0.01 -3.44
C THR A 49 -7.08 -0.64 -2.17
N GLY A 50 -6.21 -1.16 -1.29
CA GLY A 50 -6.63 -1.73 -0.01
C GLY A 50 -7.26 -0.69 0.92
N GLY A 51 -6.72 0.53 0.97
CA GLY A 51 -7.22 1.64 1.79
C GLY A 51 -8.61 2.11 1.37
N ILE A 52 -8.87 2.26 0.08
CA ILE A 52 -10.20 2.61 -0.44
C ILE A 52 -11.19 1.48 -0.20
N ALA A 53 -10.79 0.21 -0.41
CA ALA A 53 -11.63 -0.92 -0.06
C ALA A 53 -11.99 -0.95 1.44
N ALA A 54 -11.02 -0.66 2.31
CA ALA A 54 -11.24 -0.55 3.75
C ALA A 54 -12.14 0.63 4.12
N LEU A 55 -11.98 1.79 3.46
CA LEU A 55 -12.83 2.97 3.65
C LEU A 55 -14.29 2.68 3.25
N CYS A 56 -14.51 2.11 2.06
CA CYS A 56 -15.83 1.70 1.61
C CYS A 56 -16.44 0.66 2.56
N GLY A 57 -15.66 -0.34 2.99
CA GLY A 57 -16.10 -1.34 3.96
C GLY A 57 -16.51 -0.71 5.29
N ALA A 58 -15.70 0.21 5.83
CA ALA A 58 -16.00 0.91 7.06
C ALA A 58 -17.26 1.80 6.95
N ALA A 59 -17.45 2.46 5.80
CA ALA A 59 -18.64 3.28 5.55
C ALA A 59 -19.93 2.44 5.46
N ILE A 60 -19.86 1.26 4.84
CA ILE A 60 -21.01 0.35 4.68
C ILE A 60 -21.36 -0.33 6.02
N VAL A 61 -20.36 -0.83 6.74
CA VAL A 61 -20.56 -1.53 8.03
C VAL A 61 -20.98 -0.54 9.12
N GLY A 62 -20.49 0.70 9.05
CA GLY A 62 -20.74 1.73 10.03
C GLY A 62 -19.81 1.64 11.26
N PRO A 63 -19.93 2.59 12.19
CA PRO A 63 -19.03 2.70 13.33
C PRO A 63 -19.26 1.60 14.36
N ARG A 64 -18.17 1.24 15.06
CA ARG A 64 -18.25 0.32 16.21
C ARG A 64 -19.16 0.91 17.30
N LYS A 65 -19.90 0.04 18.00
CA LYS A 65 -20.68 0.43 19.18
C LYS A 65 -19.78 1.09 20.22
N GLY A 66 -20.23 2.22 20.79
CA GLY A 66 -19.44 3.00 21.75
C GLY A 66 -18.26 3.77 21.14
N ARG A 67 -18.12 3.84 19.80
CA ARG A 67 -17.11 4.68 19.15
C ARG A 67 -17.43 6.17 19.26
N PHE A 68 -18.69 6.53 19.37
CA PHE A 68 -19.18 7.90 19.44
C PHE A 68 -20.18 8.06 20.58
N ASP A 69 -20.15 9.21 21.25
CA ASP A 69 -21.16 9.59 22.26
C ASP A 69 -22.45 10.14 21.61
N ASP A 70 -23.41 10.56 22.44
CA ASP A 70 -24.70 11.11 21.99
C ASP A 70 -24.55 12.41 21.18
N ASN A 71 -23.45 13.15 21.37
CA ASN A 71 -23.10 14.34 20.61
C ASN A 71 -22.27 14.02 19.36
N LYS A 72 -22.10 12.74 19.02
CA LYS A 72 -21.23 12.23 17.94
C LYS A 72 -19.75 12.54 18.13
N ALA A 73 -19.31 12.88 19.34
CA ALA A 73 -17.91 13.06 19.66
C ALA A 73 -17.21 11.69 19.77
N PRO A 74 -15.96 11.56 19.26
CA PRO A 74 -15.25 10.29 19.23
C PRO A 74 -14.79 9.87 20.63
N ILE A 75 -15.16 8.66 21.04
CA ILE A 75 -14.69 8.00 22.26
C ILE A 75 -13.52 7.08 21.91
N ALA A 76 -12.39 7.24 22.62
CA ALA A 76 -11.20 6.42 22.41
C ALA A 76 -11.48 4.94 22.74
N ILE A 77 -11.10 4.04 21.83
CA ILE A 77 -11.14 2.59 22.05
C ILE A 77 -9.69 2.15 22.27
N PRO A 78 -9.30 1.72 23.48
CA PRO A 78 -7.91 1.42 23.79
C PRO A 78 -7.38 0.22 23.00
N ALA A 79 -6.05 0.20 22.82
CA ALA A 79 -5.34 -0.92 22.24
C ALA A 79 -5.54 -2.19 23.07
N HIS A 80 -5.79 -3.33 22.41
CA HIS A 80 -5.97 -4.61 23.10
C HIS A 80 -4.66 -5.21 23.61
N ASN A 81 -3.55 -5.02 22.87
CA ASN A 81 -2.22 -5.49 23.26
C ASN A 81 -1.13 -4.70 22.52
N THR A 82 -0.35 -3.91 23.25
CA THR A 82 0.71 -3.05 22.69
C THR A 82 1.94 -3.86 22.25
N THR A 83 2.26 -4.96 22.95
CA THR A 83 3.37 -5.85 22.57
C THR A 83 3.16 -6.45 21.18
N PHE A 84 1.95 -6.92 20.88
CA PHE A 84 1.63 -7.44 19.54
C PHE A 84 1.59 -6.36 18.46
N GLN A 85 1.24 -5.12 18.80
CA GLN A 85 1.33 -4.00 17.87
C GLN A 85 2.79 -3.72 17.48
N VAL A 86 3.69 -3.62 18.46
CA VAL A 86 5.12 -3.41 18.21
C VAL A 86 5.71 -4.58 17.42
N LEU A 87 5.40 -5.83 17.81
CA LEU A 87 5.86 -7.00 17.08
C LEU A 87 5.37 -7.00 15.62
N GLY A 88 4.09 -6.68 15.40
CA GLY A 88 3.53 -6.55 14.06
C GLY A 88 4.24 -5.47 13.24
N THR A 89 4.50 -4.30 13.82
CA THR A 89 5.24 -3.20 13.16
C THR A 89 6.65 -3.63 12.78
N LEU A 90 7.37 -4.35 13.64
CA LEU A 90 8.72 -4.84 13.33
C LEU A 90 8.70 -5.88 12.20
N ILE A 91 7.74 -6.81 12.22
CA ILE A 91 7.57 -7.79 11.14
C ILE A 91 7.28 -7.08 9.81
N LEU A 92 6.39 -6.09 9.83
CA LEU A 92 6.07 -5.27 8.66
C LEU A 92 7.30 -4.54 8.14
N TRP A 93 8.04 -3.84 9.01
CA TRP A 93 9.23 -3.08 8.62
C TRP A 93 10.29 -4.00 7.99
N VAL A 94 10.58 -5.15 8.60
CA VAL A 94 11.50 -6.14 8.03
C VAL A 94 10.99 -6.64 6.67
N GLY A 95 9.70 -6.98 6.57
CA GLY A 95 9.08 -7.41 5.31
C GLY A 95 9.16 -6.36 4.21
N TRP A 96 9.15 -5.07 4.57
CA TRP A 96 9.22 -3.97 3.63
C TRP A 96 10.55 -3.87 2.87
N TYR A 97 11.64 -4.45 3.40
CA TYR A 97 12.90 -4.58 2.64
C TYR A 97 12.80 -5.60 1.50
N GLY A 98 11.90 -6.58 1.58
CA GLY A 98 11.55 -7.42 0.45
C GLY A 98 10.61 -6.72 -0.53
N PHE A 99 9.67 -5.93 -0.01
CA PHE A 99 8.63 -5.26 -0.81
C PHE A 99 9.19 -4.12 -1.66
N ASN A 100 9.87 -3.15 -1.04
CA ASN A 100 10.36 -1.95 -1.71
C ASN A 100 11.62 -2.26 -2.55
N PRO A 101 12.79 -2.60 -1.96
CA PRO A 101 13.99 -2.96 -2.73
C PRO A 101 13.76 -4.10 -3.73
N GLY A 102 12.94 -5.10 -3.41
CA GLY A 102 12.65 -6.19 -4.34
C GLY A 102 11.93 -5.73 -5.61
N SER A 103 11.27 -4.57 -5.58
CA SER A 103 10.62 -3.97 -6.75
C SER A 103 11.62 -3.43 -7.78
N THR A 104 12.94 -3.49 -7.53
CA THR A 104 13.94 -3.30 -8.60
C THR A 104 14.06 -4.50 -9.54
N LEU A 105 13.44 -5.64 -9.20
CA LEU A 105 13.37 -6.89 -10.00
C LEU A 105 14.73 -7.55 -10.29
N GLY A 106 15.82 -7.04 -9.72
CA GLY A 106 17.16 -7.58 -9.91
C GLY A 106 18.22 -6.77 -9.20
N ILE A 107 19.43 -7.35 -9.13
CA ILE A 107 20.63 -6.74 -8.52
C ILE A 107 21.67 -6.42 -9.59
N ALA A 108 21.93 -7.35 -10.52
CA ALA A 108 22.89 -7.14 -11.60
C ALA A 108 22.43 -5.97 -12.48
N GLY A 109 23.23 -4.90 -12.53
CA GLY A 109 22.89 -3.66 -13.23
C GLY A 109 21.97 -2.68 -12.48
N TYR A 110 21.33 -3.11 -11.38
CA TYR A 110 20.36 -2.31 -10.60
C TYR A 110 20.78 -2.04 -9.15
N GLY A 111 21.95 -2.54 -8.72
CA GLY A 111 22.39 -2.51 -7.32
C GLY A 111 22.38 -1.12 -6.67
N LEU A 112 22.75 -0.06 -7.41
CA LEU A 112 22.69 1.30 -6.88
C LEU A 112 21.25 1.77 -6.61
N GLY A 113 20.30 1.43 -7.50
CA GLY A 113 18.88 1.75 -7.33
C GLY A 113 18.29 1.00 -6.13
N MET A 114 18.60 -0.29 -6.01
CA MET A 114 18.17 -1.11 -4.88
C MET A 114 18.73 -0.57 -3.55
N ALA A 115 20.03 -0.23 -3.51
CA ALA A 115 20.67 0.32 -2.31
C ALA A 115 20.01 1.64 -1.87
N ARG A 116 19.72 2.54 -2.81
CA ARG A 116 18.97 3.77 -2.52
C ARG A 116 17.59 3.47 -1.95
N CYS A 117 16.88 2.51 -2.52
CA CYS A 117 15.57 2.09 -2.04
C CYS A 117 15.60 1.50 -0.62
N ILE A 118 16.63 0.72 -0.28
CA ILE A 118 16.86 0.21 1.09
C ILE A 118 17.01 1.38 2.07
N VAL A 119 17.83 2.37 1.72
CA VAL A 119 18.09 3.54 2.57
C VAL A 119 16.81 4.35 2.75
N THR A 120 16.09 4.67 1.66
CA THR A 120 14.85 5.44 1.76
C THR A 120 13.75 4.70 2.52
N THR A 121 13.62 3.38 2.35
CA THR A 121 12.68 2.55 3.14
C THR A 121 12.95 2.67 4.63
N THR A 122 14.23 2.63 5.03
CA THR A 122 14.63 2.80 6.45
C THR A 122 14.32 4.20 6.98
N LEU A 123 14.73 5.22 6.23
CA LEU A 123 14.56 6.61 6.64
C LEU A 123 13.08 6.99 6.75
N SER A 124 12.27 6.62 5.75
CA SER A 124 10.83 6.90 5.75
C SER A 124 10.11 6.24 6.93
N ALA A 125 10.46 4.99 7.28
CA ALA A 125 9.89 4.33 8.44
C ALA A 125 10.33 4.97 9.77
N ALA A 126 11.57 5.47 9.84
CA ALA A 126 12.09 6.12 11.05
C ALA A 126 11.53 7.52 11.30
N THR A 127 11.12 8.25 10.25
CA THR A 127 10.63 9.63 10.34
C THR A 127 9.11 9.79 10.22
N GLY A 128 8.39 8.70 9.93
CA GLY A 128 6.95 8.69 9.68
C GLY A 128 6.08 8.69 10.94
#